data_AF-A0A8H3SB23-F1
#
_entry.id   AF-A0A8H3SB23-F1
#
_cell.length_a   1.000
_cell.length_b   1.000
_cell.length_c   1.000
_cell.angle_alpha   90.00
_cell.angle_beta   90.00
_cell.angle_gamma   90.00
#
_symmetry.space_group_name_H-M   'P 1'
#
loop_
_entity.id
_entity.type
_entity.pdbx_description
1 polymer ?
#
loop_
_entity_poly.entity_id
_entity_poly.type
_entity_poly.pdbx_seq_one_letter_code
_entity_poly.pdbx_strand_id
1 'polypeptide(L)'
;MEGKWNNGLATLHGVITRDLPNLFFSGTAQAGACANMTYILDQSAIHVAYILSKAKEGASEKCPGVSKVIIEPTAEAEEDWAMEVVSRVAALRGIAGSQNSKEKAARLAVWGEGIASYVNQIETWRKEGKLHGLELTYLEEDALCPGEWAI
;
A
#
# COMPACT_ATOMS: atom_id res chain seq x y z
N MET A 1 6.45 14.20 -9.80
CA MET A 1 6.88 12.96 -9.12
C MET A 1 8.37 12.94 -8.77
N GLU A 2 9.23 13.77 -9.40
CA GLU A 2 10.70 13.69 -9.28
C GLU A 2 11.30 13.93 -7.87
N GLY A 3 10.51 14.30 -6.85
CA GLY A 3 10.99 14.42 -5.46
C GLY A 3 10.61 13.26 -4.53
N LYS A 4 9.48 12.59 -4.81
CA LYS A 4 8.85 11.67 -3.85
C LYS A 4 9.70 10.43 -3.59
N TRP A 5 10.23 9.84 -4.66
CA TRP A 5 11.01 8.61 -4.58
C TRP A 5 12.52 8.87 -4.57
N ASN A 6 12.95 10.05 -4.11
CA ASN A 6 14.38 10.37 -3.95
C ASN A 6 15.09 9.37 -3.02
N ASN A 7 14.38 8.87 -2.01
CA ASN A 7 14.88 7.86 -1.07
C ASN A 7 14.55 6.41 -1.49
N GLY A 8 14.05 6.23 -2.71
CA GLY A 8 13.53 4.96 -3.21
C GLY A 8 12.01 4.91 -3.16
N LEU A 9 11.45 3.90 -3.83
CA LEU A 9 10.01 3.66 -3.82
C LEU A 9 9.56 3.24 -2.42
N ALA A 10 8.42 3.76 -1.98
CA ALA A 10 7.68 3.29 -0.81
C ALA A 10 6.20 3.23 -1.20
N THR A 11 5.54 2.15 -0.80
CA THR A 11 4.13 1.89 -1.06
C THR A 11 3.60 1.05 0.09
N LEU A 12 2.29 1.03 0.29
CA LEU A 12 1.64 -0.01 1.06
C LEU A 12 1.16 -1.11 0.09
N HIS A 13 1.66 -2.33 0.28
CA HIS A 13 1.33 -3.52 -0.51
C HIS A 13 1.53 -3.39 -2.03
N GLY A 14 2.32 -2.43 -2.50
CA GLY A 14 2.50 -2.17 -3.94
C GLY A 14 1.32 -1.48 -4.63
N VAL A 15 0.25 -1.11 -3.90
CA VAL A 15 -1.00 -0.59 -4.49
C VAL A 15 -1.30 0.86 -4.17
N ILE A 16 -0.74 1.46 -3.12
CA ILE A 16 -0.99 2.86 -2.73
C ILE A 16 0.26 3.46 -2.09
N THR A 17 0.44 4.78 -2.14
CA THR A 17 1.56 5.48 -1.49
C THR A 17 1.14 6.88 -1.04
N ARG A 18 1.81 7.38 0.00
CA ARG A 18 1.54 8.65 0.69
C ARG A 18 1.75 9.89 -0.18
N ASP A 19 1.15 11.02 0.14
CA ASP A 19 1.12 12.26 -0.65
C ASP A 19 0.43 12.12 -2.02
N LEU A 20 -0.22 10.98 -2.29
CA LEU A 20 -1.03 10.72 -3.47
C LEU A 20 -2.35 10.03 -3.06
N PRO A 21 -3.21 10.72 -2.29
CA PRO A 21 -4.43 10.15 -1.76
C PRO A 21 -5.34 9.62 -2.88
N ASN A 22 -6.02 8.50 -2.62
CA ASN A 22 -6.93 7.82 -3.55
C ASN A 22 -6.32 7.40 -4.91
N LEU A 23 -4.99 7.48 -5.08
CA LEU A 23 -4.32 6.97 -6.27
C LEU A 23 -3.82 5.55 -6.02
N PHE A 24 -4.34 4.60 -6.80
CA PHE A 24 -3.95 3.20 -6.73
C PHE A 24 -3.12 2.76 -7.95
N PHE A 25 -2.17 1.86 -7.72
CA PHE A 25 -1.27 1.31 -8.73
C PHE A 25 -1.54 -0.19 -8.94
N SER A 26 -1.25 -0.67 -10.15
CA SER A 26 -1.34 -2.08 -10.54
C SER A 26 -0.01 -2.65 -11.03
N GLY A 27 1.09 -2.00 -10.65
CA GLY A 27 2.45 -2.43 -10.98
C GLY A 27 2.91 -3.61 -10.14
N THR A 28 4.08 -4.16 -10.48
CA THR A 28 4.69 -5.28 -9.75
C THR A 28 5.70 -4.84 -8.69
N ALA A 29 6.15 -3.58 -8.73
CA ALA A 29 7.09 -3.06 -7.73
C ALA A 29 6.45 -3.11 -6.34
N GLN A 30 7.15 -3.71 -5.38
CA GLN A 30 6.66 -3.98 -4.02
C GLN A 30 5.39 -4.84 -3.94
N ALA A 31 5.02 -5.51 -5.02
CA ALA A 31 3.93 -6.48 -5.11
C ALA A 31 4.47 -7.84 -5.56
N GLY A 32 3.61 -8.85 -5.72
CA GLY A 32 3.99 -10.15 -6.24
C GLY A 32 4.21 -10.17 -7.76
N ALA A 33 4.98 -11.15 -8.24
CA ALA A 33 5.15 -11.40 -9.68
C ALA A 33 5.12 -12.90 -10.01
N CYS A 34 4.55 -13.25 -11.16
CA CYS A 34 4.54 -14.58 -11.74
C CYS A 34 4.32 -14.50 -13.27
N ALA A 35 4.43 -15.63 -13.97
CA ALA A 35 4.24 -15.69 -15.43
C ALA A 35 2.83 -15.27 -15.87
N ASN A 36 1.82 -15.46 -15.01
CA ASN A 36 0.45 -15.06 -15.28
C ASN A 36 0.21 -13.62 -14.80
N MET A 37 0.42 -12.64 -15.68
CA MET A 37 0.17 -11.23 -15.35
C MET A 37 -1.30 -10.93 -15.01
N THR A 38 -2.25 -11.63 -15.64
CA THR A 38 -3.68 -11.48 -15.34
C THR A 38 -3.97 -11.84 -13.88
N TYR A 39 -3.32 -12.87 -13.35
CA TYR A 39 -3.47 -13.24 -11.94
C TYR A 39 -2.95 -12.14 -10.99
N ILE A 40 -1.81 -11.51 -11.30
CA ILE A 40 -1.28 -10.40 -10.48
C ILE A 40 -2.25 -9.21 -10.48
N LEU A 41 -2.78 -8.87 -11.66
CA LEU A 41 -3.75 -7.79 -11.82
C LEU A 41 -5.04 -8.08 -11.05
N ASP A 42 -5.53 -9.32 -11.11
CA ASP A 42 -6.71 -9.77 -10.36
C ASP A 42 -6.49 -9.66 -8.84
N GLN A 43 -5.35 -10.14 -8.32
CA GLN A 43 -5.01 -10.01 -6.90
C GLN A 43 -4.91 -8.55 -6.44
N SER A 44 -4.35 -7.68 -7.30
CA SER A 44 -4.28 -6.23 -7.02
C SER A 44 -5.67 -5.60 -7.02
N ALA A 45 -6.51 -5.94 -8.00
CA ALA A 45 -7.88 -5.44 -8.11
C ALA A 45 -8.75 -5.87 -6.91
N ILE A 46 -8.68 -7.15 -6.52
CA ILE A 46 -9.35 -7.67 -5.31
C ILE A 46 -8.88 -6.91 -4.07
N HIS A 47 -7.57 -6.66 -3.95
CA HIS A 47 -7.02 -5.96 -2.80
C HIS A 47 -7.49 -4.50 -2.71
N VAL A 48 -7.45 -3.77 -3.83
CA VAL A 48 -7.94 -2.38 -3.90
C VAL A 48 -9.44 -2.32 -3.66
N ALA A 49 -10.22 -3.22 -4.27
CA ALA A 49 -11.67 -3.28 -4.05
C ALA A 49 -12.02 -3.54 -2.58
N TYR A 50 -11.25 -4.39 -1.90
CA TYR A 50 -11.41 -4.61 -0.45
C TYR A 50 -11.15 -3.34 0.35
N ILE A 51 -10.06 -2.61 0.07
CA ILE A 51 -9.73 -1.35 0.75
C ILE A 51 -10.86 -0.34 0.58
N LEU A 52 -11.35 -0.17 -0.65
CA LEU A 52 -12.45 0.74 -0.97
C LEU A 52 -13.75 0.34 -0.26
N SER A 53 -14.09 -0.96 -0.25
CA SER A 53 -15.30 -1.46 0.43
C SER A 53 -15.23 -1.18 1.93
N LYS A 54 -14.12 -1.52 2.57
CA LYS A 54 -13.94 -1.33 4.02
C LYS A 54 -13.88 0.13 4.42
N ALA A 55 -13.23 0.97 3.61
CA ALA A 55 -13.23 2.41 3.84
C ALA A 55 -14.65 2.98 3.78
N LYS A 56 -15.46 2.55 2.81
CA LYS A 56 -16.87 2.94 2.65
C LYS A 56 -17.77 2.40 3.77
N GLU A 57 -17.57 1.16 4.21
CA GLU A 57 -18.26 0.57 5.37
C GLU A 57 -18.00 1.42 6.63
N GLY A 58 -16.74 1.71 6.94
CA GLY A 58 -16.38 2.58 8.07
C GLY A 58 -16.93 4.00 7.94
N ALA A 59 -17.04 4.52 6.71
CA ALA A 59 -17.67 5.81 6.46
C ALA A 59 -19.15 5.82 6.86
N SER A 60 -19.86 4.73 6.55
CA SER A 60 -21.29 4.58 6.82
C SER A 60 -21.58 4.43 8.32
N GLU A 61 -20.65 3.81 9.06
CA GLU A 61 -20.73 3.65 10.52
C GLU A 61 -20.40 4.93 11.29
N LYS A 62 -19.36 5.67 10.84
CA LYS A 62 -18.84 6.84 11.55
C LYS A 62 -19.53 8.14 11.17
N CYS A 63 -20.03 8.27 9.95
CA CYS A 63 -20.53 9.53 9.40
C CYS A 63 -21.78 9.33 8.53
N PRO A 64 -22.99 9.40 9.11
CA PRO A 64 -24.25 9.35 8.36
C PRO A 64 -24.43 10.60 7.50
N GLY A 65 -23.83 10.63 6.31
CA GLY A 65 -23.79 11.82 5.43
C GLY A 65 -22.51 11.96 4.62
N VAL A 66 -21.53 11.07 4.80
CA VAL A 66 -20.26 11.11 4.07
C VAL A 66 -20.44 11.20 2.56
N SER A 67 -19.85 12.22 1.96
CA SER A 67 -19.86 12.45 0.52
C SER A 67 -18.54 12.07 -0.14
N LYS A 68 -17.43 12.17 0.61
CA LYS A 68 -16.07 11.86 0.12
C LYS A 68 -15.27 11.11 1.20
N VAL A 69 -14.43 10.20 0.73
CA VAL A 69 -13.47 9.47 1.57
C VAL A 69 -12.09 9.68 0.99
N ILE A 70 -11.14 10.07 1.84
CA ILE A 70 -9.72 10.16 1.50
C ILE A 70 -9.03 8.96 2.11
N ILE A 71 -8.31 8.21 1.29
CA ILE A 71 -7.57 7.01 1.66
C ILE A 71 -6.11 7.24 1.33
N GLU A 72 -5.25 7.11 2.35
CA GLU A 72 -3.82 7.34 2.21
C GLU A 72 -3.06 6.45 3.21
N PRO A 73 -1.89 5.90 2.87
CA PRO A 73 -1.09 5.18 3.85
C PRO A 73 -0.38 6.14 4.80
N THR A 74 -0.17 5.70 6.04
CA THR A 74 0.74 6.42 6.96
C THR A 74 2.17 6.37 6.41
N ALA A 75 3.02 7.31 6.84
CA ALA A 75 4.43 7.33 6.41
C ALA A 75 5.17 6.08 6.87
N GLU A 76 4.86 5.62 8.08
CA GLU A 76 5.42 4.43 8.70
C GLU A 76 5.00 3.17 7.92
N ALA A 77 3.74 3.07 7.52
CA ALA A 77 3.22 1.88 6.86
C ALA A 77 3.84 1.62 5.48
N GLU A 78 4.00 2.67 4.66
CA GLU A 78 4.65 2.50 3.35
C GLU A 78 6.16 2.25 3.46
N GLU A 79 6.80 2.79 4.51
CA GLU A 79 8.21 2.58 4.78
C GLU A 79 8.49 1.18 5.34
N ASP A 80 7.69 0.73 6.31
CA ASP A 80 7.75 -0.62 6.87
C ASP A 80 7.56 -1.66 5.76
N TRP A 81 6.59 -1.47 4.88
CA TRP A 81 6.39 -2.35 3.73
C TRP A 81 7.57 -2.33 2.76
N ALA A 82 8.13 -1.15 2.46
CA ALA A 82 9.30 -1.05 1.60
C ALA A 82 10.50 -1.81 2.19
N MET A 83 10.73 -1.69 3.49
CA MET A 83 11.79 -2.42 4.20
C MET A 83 11.51 -3.92 4.29
N GLU A 84 10.23 -4.28 4.43
CA GLU A 84 9.76 -5.66 4.38
C GLU A 84 10.10 -6.31 3.03
N VAL A 85 9.86 -5.61 1.92
CA VAL A 85 10.27 -6.03 0.57
C VAL A 85 11.80 -6.14 0.48
N VAL A 86 12.54 -5.11 0.89
CA VAL A 86 14.02 -5.09 0.84
C VAL A 86 14.61 -6.31 1.54
N SER A 87 14.12 -6.65 2.74
CA SER A 87 14.60 -7.80 3.52
C SER A 87 14.43 -9.16 2.81
N ARG A 88 13.47 -9.27 1.88
CA ARG A 88 13.14 -10.50 1.14
C ARG A 88 13.90 -10.63 -0.18
N VAL A 89 14.58 -9.58 -0.61
CA VAL A 89 15.31 -9.58 -1.89
C VAL A 89 16.67 -10.22 -1.70
N ALA A 90 16.77 -11.52 -2.04
CA ALA A 90 18.05 -12.24 -2.06
C ALA A 90 19.10 -11.57 -2.99
N ALA A 91 18.64 -10.85 -4.02
CA ALA A 91 19.49 -10.15 -4.97
C ALA A 91 20.35 -9.03 -4.35
N LEU A 92 20.02 -8.54 -3.14
CA LEU A 92 20.87 -7.60 -2.40
C LEU A 92 22.33 -8.09 -2.28
N ARG A 93 22.53 -9.40 -2.23
CA ARG A 93 23.85 -10.03 -2.10
C ARG A 93 24.74 -9.84 -3.34
N GLY A 94 24.16 -9.67 -4.53
CA GLY A 94 24.88 -9.57 -5.81
C GLY A 94 25.02 -8.16 -6.38
N ILE A 95 24.32 -7.16 -5.82
CA ILE A 95 24.34 -5.79 -6.34
C ILE A 95 25.63 -5.08 -5.86
N ALA A 96 26.42 -4.57 -6.81
CA ALA A 96 27.59 -3.72 -6.53
C ALA A 96 27.15 -2.27 -6.25
N GLY A 97 27.82 -1.57 -5.32
CA GLY A 97 27.52 -0.19 -4.95
C GLY A 97 27.47 0.05 -3.44
N SER A 98 27.18 1.29 -3.05
CA SER A 98 26.94 1.68 -1.64
C SER A 98 25.69 1.00 -1.07
N GLN A 99 25.58 0.88 0.25
CA GLN A 99 24.38 0.31 0.89
C GLN A 99 23.10 1.05 0.47
N ASN A 100 23.15 2.39 0.50
CA ASN A 100 22.03 3.24 0.07
C ASN A 100 21.60 2.96 -1.38
N SER A 101 22.55 2.79 -2.31
CA SER A 101 22.20 2.45 -3.70
C SER A 101 21.60 1.05 -3.84
N LYS A 102 22.04 0.08 -3.02
CA LYS A 102 21.48 -1.28 -3.01
C LYS A 102 20.06 -1.30 -2.47
N GLU A 103 19.81 -0.56 -1.40
CA GLU A 103 18.48 -0.39 -0.81
C GLU A 103 17.51 0.26 -1.79
N LYS A 104 17.91 1.38 -2.43
CA LYS A 104 17.08 2.02 -3.47
C LYS A 104 16.75 1.07 -4.62
N ALA A 105 17.70 0.25 -5.06
CA ALA A 105 17.45 -0.76 -6.08
C ALA A 105 16.51 -1.87 -5.59
N ALA A 106 16.67 -2.33 -4.34
CA ALA A 106 15.82 -3.35 -3.76
C ALA A 106 14.39 -2.87 -3.48
N ARG A 107 14.19 -1.59 -3.20
CA ARG A 107 12.86 -0.98 -3.07
C ARG A 107 12.04 -1.02 -4.36
N LEU A 108 12.68 -1.16 -5.52
CA LEU A 108 12.02 -1.35 -6.82
C LEU A 108 11.71 -2.83 -7.14
N ALA A 109 12.15 -3.75 -6.28
CA ALA A 109 11.95 -5.17 -6.51
C ALA A 109 10.50 -5.58 -6.28
N VAL A 110 10.17 -6.75 -6.81
CA VAL A 110 8.95 -7.50 -6.46
C VAL A 110 9.15 -8.17 -5.08
N TRP A 111 8.07 -8.68 -4.51
CA TRP A 111 8.10 -9.53 -3.32
C TRP A 111 8.98 -10.77 -3.53
N GLY A 112 10.09 -10.86 -2.80
CA GLY A 112 11.18 -11.81 -3.06
C GLY A 112 10.87 -13.29 -2.77
N GLU A 113 9.80 -13.60 -2.05
CA GLU A 113 9.41 -14.98 -1.70
C GLU A 113 8.39 -15.60 -2.67
N GLY A 114 8.11 -14.90 -3.78
CA GLY A 114 7.17 -15.34 -4.81
C GLY A 114 5.72 -14.97 -4.54
N ILE A 115 4.89 -15.10 -5.58
CA ILE A 115 3.50 -14.60 -5.59
C ILE A 115 2.62 -15.21 -4.50
N ALA A 116 2.79 -16.49 -4.16
CA ALA A 116 1.96 -17.15 -3.15
C ALA A 116 2.19 -16.56 -1.74
N SER A 117 3.46 -16.27 -1.39
CA SER A 117 3.79 -15.59 -0.12
C SER A 117 3.19 -14.19 -0.08
N TYR A 118 3.32 -13.41 -1.16
CA TYR A 118 2.71 -12.07 -1.27
C TYR A 118 1.19 -12.11 -1.08
N VAL A 119 0.50 -13.00 -1.80
CA VAL A 119 -0.97 -13.14 -1.72
C VAL A 119 -1.40 -13.51 -0.29
N ASN A 120 -0.69 -14.43 0.36
CA ASN A 120 -0.97 -14.79 1.75
C ASN A 120 -0.77 -13.60 2.72
N GLN A 121 0.24 -12.77 2.49
CA GLN A 121 0.50 -11.57 3.30
C GLN A 121 -0.67 -10.58 3.20
N ILE A 122 -1.08 -10.20 1.98
CA ILE A 122 -2.20 -9.28 1.79
C ILE A 122 -3.54 -9.88 2.24
N GLU A 123 -3.74 -11.19 2.08
CA GLU A 123 -4.94 -11.87 2.61
C GLU A 123 -5.00 -11.87 4.13
N THR A 124 -3.85 -12.07 4.79
CA THR A 124 -3.77 -12.04 6.25
C THR A 124 -4.11 -10.64 6.77
N TRP A 125 -3.53 -9.60 6.17
CA TRP A 125 -3.90 -8.22 6.47
C TRP A 125 -5.40 -7.94 6.25
N ARG A 126 -5.99 -8.46 5.16
CA ARG A 126 -7.44 -8.33 4.90
C ARG A 126 -8.31 -9.06 5.93
N LYS A 127 -7.85 -10.18 6.48
CA LYS A 127 -8.60 -10.93 7.50
C LYS A 127 -8.72 -10.17 8.82
N GLU A 128 -7.75 -9.31 9.14
CA GLU A 128 -7.81 -8.49 10.35
C GLU A 128 -8.91 -7.42 10.31
N GLY A 129 -9.27 -6.93 9.12
CA GLY A 129 -10.40 -6.02 8.95
C GLY A 129 -10.16 -4.56 9.36
N LYS A 130 -8.98 -4.24 9.91
CA LYS A 130 -8.70 -2.94 10.55
C LYS A 130 -8.10 -1.89 9.61
N LEU A 131 -7.75 -2.28 8.38
CA LEU A 131 -7.03 -1.42 7.43
C LEU A 131 -5.73 -0.84 8.02
N HIS A 132 -4.95 -1.67 8.73
CA HIS A 132 -3.73 -1.23 9.41
C HIS A 132 -2.77 -0.50 8.45
N GLY A 133 -2.30 0.67 8.86
CA GLY A 133 -1.41 1.51 8.06
C GLY A 133 -2.10 2.40 7.03
N LEU A 134 -3.44 2.41 6.97
CA LEU A 134 -4.20 3.39 6.20
C LEU A 134 -4.84 4.44 7.13
N GLU A 135 -4.64 5.70 6.77
CA GLU A 135 -5.36 6.86 7.28
C GLU A 135 -6.60 7.06 6.42
N LEU A 136 -7.75 7.14 7.08
CA LEU A 136 -9.04 7.40 6.45
C LEU A 136 -9.59 8.71 6.97
N THR A 137 -9.91 9.63 6.07
CA THR A 137 -10.59 10.88 6.40
C THR A 137 -11.96 10.90 5.74
N TYR A 138 -12.99 11.17 6.53
CA TYR A 138 -14.37 11.21 6.06
C TYR A 138 -14.86 12.66 5.97
N LEU A 139 -15.33 13.06 4.79
CA LEU A 139 -15.81 14.42 4.55
C LEU A 139 -17.31 14.45 4.26
N GLU A 140 -17.99 15.41 4.86
CA GLU A 140 -19.38 15.81 4.59
C GLU A 140 -19.35 17.21 3.96
N GLU A 141 -19.88 17.38 2.74
CA GLU A 141 -19.87 18.67 2.00
C GLU A 141 -18.54 19.48 2.09
N ASP A 142 -17.38 18.80 1.98
CA ASP A 142 -16.01 19.35 2.10
C ASP A 142 -15.56 19.81 3.49
N ALA A 143 -16.34 19.54 4.54
CA ALA A 143 -15.94 19.63 5.93
C ALA A 143 -15.58 18.25 6.51
N LEU A 144 -14.66 18.20 7.48
CA LEU A 144 -14.41 17.00 8.26
C LEU A 144 -15.68 16.56 8.97
N CYS A 145 -15.96 15.26 8.97
CA CYS A 145 -17.15 14.76 9.65
C CYS A 145 -17.12 15.14 11.15
N PRO A 146 -18.22 15.68 11.70
CA PRO A 146 -18.28 16.06 13.11
C PRO A 146 -17.99 14.85 14.02
N GLY A 147 -16.80 14.81 14.65
CA GLY A 147 -16.39 13.72 15.54
C GLY A 147 -15.01 13.12 15.28
N GLU A 148 -14.32 13.48 14.18
CA GLU A 148 -12.94 13.05 13.88
C GLU A 148 -11.85 13.79 14.69
N TRP A 149 -12.10 14.16 15.95
CA TRP A 149 -11.06 14.72 16.81
C TRP A 149 -10.21 13.61 17.41
N ALA A 150 -9.21 13.16 16.64
CA ALA A 150 -8.04 12.38 17.06
C ALA A 150 -8.28 11.01 17.74
N ILE A 151 -7.65 9.97 17.19
CA ILE A 151 -7.14 8.83 17.98
C ILE A 151 -5.62 8.96 17.98
#